data_AF-A0A0A6FDR5-F1
#
_entry.id   AF-A0A0A6FDR5-F1
#
_cell.length_a   1.000
_cell.length_b   1.000
_cell.length_c   1.000
_cell.angle_alpha   90.00
_cell.angle_beta   90.00
_cell.angle_gamma   90.00
#
_symmetry.space_group_name_H-M   'P 1'
#
loop_
_entity.id
_entity.type
_entity.pdbx_description
1 polymer ?
#
loop_
_entity_poly.entity_id
_entity_poly.type
_entity_poly.pdbx_seq_one_letter_code
_entity_poly.pdbx_strand_id
1 'polypeptide(L)'
;MQANTQTLPITLTPELDFDQIAASAFGESLTHEYTQATPFPHIVIDNFLQADVIASIREHFPVEPTNNEQIYERGYKGQLKRQISPNACSPYLKNVFNTFNSAPMLEFLEKLTGIQGLIPDPYFAGGGLHETKTGGFLGVHSDFRLNKKLNVERRLNVIIYLTEDWQEAYGGNLELWDVGMRKCLKKVLPIYNRCVIFNTDKDSNHGHPEPLTTPEHITRRSIALYYYTASGVGGE
;
A
#
# COMPACT_ATOMS: atom_id res chain seq x y z
N MET A 1 -1.06 -10.97 -22.09
CA MET A 1 -0.75 -9.66 -21.50
C MET A 1 0.73 -9.66 -21.20
N GLN A 2 1.51 -8.84 -21.89
CA GLN A 2 2.94 -8.71 -21.60
C GLN A 2 3.04 -8.10 -20.20
N ALA A 3 3.67 -8.81 -19.27
CA ALA A 3 4.03 -8.22 -17.99
C ALA A 3 5.05 -7.12 -18.30
N ASN A 4 4.66 -5.86 -18.14
CA ASN A 4 5.60 -4.74 -18.11
C ASN A 4 6.50 -4.98 -16.88
N THR A 5 7.62 -5.67 -17.07
CA THR A 5 8.64 -5.88 -16.05
C THR A 5 9.47 -4.60 -15.88
N GLN A 6 8.82 -3.53 -15.47
CA GLN A 6 9.49 -2.35 -14.95
C GLN A 6 9.26 -2.36 -13.44
N THR A 7 10.36 -2.37 -12.71
CA THR A 7 10.42 -2.33 -11.24
C THR A 7 10.68 -0.88 -10.84
N LEU A 8 10.18 -0.47 -9.67
CA LEU A 8 10.44 0.86 -9.14
C LEU A 8 11.97 1.08 -9.05
N PRO A 9 12.51 2.18 -9.59
CA PRO A 9 13.96 2.39 -9.72
C PRO A 9 14.58 2.88 -8.41
N ILE A 10 14.38 2.10 -7.36
CA ILE A 10 14.98 2.26 -6.04
C ILE A 10 16.05 1.19 -5.86
N THR A 11 17.26 1.58 -5.45
CA THR A 11 18.41 0.67 -5.28
C THR A 11 19.03 0.83 -3.90
N LEU A 12 19.71 -0.20 -3.38
CA LEU A 12 20.42 -0.14 -2.09
C LEU A 12 21.94 -0.02 -2.21
N THR A 13 22.50 -0.24 -3.40
CA THR A 13 23.95 -0.35 -3.60
C THR A 13 24.44 0.62 -4.68
N PRO A 14 25.52 1.40 -4.43
CA PRO A 14 26.36 1.43 -3.22
C PRO A 14 25.67 2.09 -2.00
N GLU A 15 24.59 2.83 -2.23
CA GLU A 15 23.81 3.55 -1.24
C GLU A 15 22.32 3.51 -1.64
N LEU A 16 21.42 3.89 -0.74
CA LEU A 16 19.99 4.02 -1.06
C LEU A 16 19.79 5.17 -2.04
N ASP A 17 19.38 4.86 -3.27
CA ASP A 17 19.06 5.84 -4.31
C ASP A 17 17.70 5.55 -4.94
N PHE A 18 17.03 6.60 -5.39
CA PHE A 18 15.73 6.52 -6.06
C PHE A 18 15.71 7.48 -7.24
N ASP A 19 15.90 6.93 -8.45
CA ASP A 19 16.00 7.71 -9.68
C ASP A 19 14.65 8.35 -10.04
N GLN A 20 14.58 9.67 -9.90
CA GLN A 20 13.38 10.46 -10.17
C GLN A 20 12.91 10.40 -11.63
N ILE A 21 13.83 10.45 -12.59
CA ILE A 21 13.51 10.48 -14.02
C ILE A 21 12.95 9.10 -14.43
N ALA A 22 13.64 8.04 -14.01
CA ALA A 22 13.18 6.68 -14.26
C ALA A 22 11.84 6.40 -13.54
N ALA A 23 11.64 6.93 -12.34
CA ALA A 23 10.40 6.78 -11.58
C ALA A 23 9.23 7.47 -12.31
N SER A 24 9.44 8.70 -12.77
CA SER A 24 8.48 9.44 -13.61
C SER A 24 8.11 8.66 -14.88
N ALA A 25 9.10 8.18 -15.63
CA ALA A 25 8.87 7.43 -16.86
C ALA A 25 8.14 6.10 -16.62
N PHE A 26 8.44 5.42 -15.50
CA PHE A 26 7.74 4.21 -15.11
C PHE A 26 6.28 4.47 -14.75
N GLY A 27 5.99 5.57 -14.03
CA GLY A 27 4.61 5.96 -13.76
C GLY A 27 3.83 6.23 -15.04
N GLU A 28 4.41 7.00 -15.96
CA GLU A 28 3.80 7.35 -17.24
C GLU A 28 3.50 6.14 -18.13
N SER A 29 4.37 5.11 -18.11
CA SER A 29 4.17 3.89 -18.90
C SER A 29 2.95 3.06 -18.44
N LEU A 30 2.47 3.30 -17.22
CA LEU A 30 1.39 2.56 -16.57
C LEU A 30 0.06 3.34 -16.48
N THR A 31 0.04 4.62 -16.84
CA THR A 31 -1.12 5.51 -16.66
C THR A 31 -2.39 4.99 -17.34
N HIS A 32 -2.27 4.43 -18.55
CA HIS A 32 -3.44 3.91 -19.26
C HIS A 32 -4.07 2.71 -18.54
N GLU A 33 -3.26 1.76 -18.06
CA GLU A 33 -3.75 0.62 -17.29
C GLU A 33 -4.44 1.07 -16.00
N TYR A 34 -3.82 2.01 -15.27
CA TYR A 34 -4.37 2.54 -14.03
C TYR A 34 -5.72 3.24 -14.22
N THR A 35 -5.78 4.18 -15.16
CA THR A 35 -6.94 5.07 -15.33
C THR A 35 -8.16 4.38 -15.91
N GLN A 36 -7.96 3.33 -16.72
CA GLN A 36 -9.06 2.57 -17.33
C GLN A 36 -9.55 1.41 -16.44
N ALA A 37 -8.90 1.15 -15.32
CA ALA A 37 -9.22 0.00 -14.49
C ALA A 37 -10.58 0.15 -13.77
N THR A 38 -11.30 -0.96 -13.67
CA THR A 38 -12.59 -1.05 -12.94
C THR A 38 -12.45 -1.97 -11.73
N PRO A 39 -13.06 -1.68 -10.56
CA PRO A 39 -14.24 -0.82 -10.38
C PRO A 39 -13.98 0.68 -10.18
N PHE A 40 -12.75 1.06 -9.88
CA PHE A 40 -12.25 2.43 -9.78
C PHE A 40 -10.77 2.41 -10.20
N PRO A 41 -10.12 3.57 -10.49
CA PRO A 41 -8.73 3.59 -10.93
C PRO A 41 -7.81 2.84 -9.96
N HIS A 42 -7.10 1.84 -10.48
CA HIS A 42 -6.18 1.00 -9.73
C HIS A 42 -5.23 0.25 -10.67
N ILE A 43 -4.12 -0.24 -10.12
CA ILE A 43 -3.19 -1.12 -10.82
C ILE A 43 -2.62 -2.18 -9.88
N VAL A 44 -2.21 -3.32 -10.44
CA VAL A 44 -1.51 -4.39 -9.73
C VAL A 44 -0.17 -4.61 -10.42
N ILE A 45 0.93 -4.42 -9.70
CA ILE A 45 2.29 -4.51 -10.23
C ILE A 45 3.03 -5.62 -9.49
N ASP A 46 3.45 -6.65 -10.23
CA ASP A 46 4.28 -7.72 -9.70
C ASP A 46 5.76 -7.34 -9.75
N ASN A 47 6.54 -7.80 -8.77
CA ASN A 47 7.95 -7.46 -8.63
C ASN A 47 8.19 -5.95 -8.59
N PHE A 48 7.40 -5.25 -7.78
CA PHE A 48 7.36 -3.80 -7.73
C PHE A 48 8.66 -3.18 -7.22
N LEU A 49 9.31 -3.79 -6.24
CA LEU A 49 10.60 -3.35 -5.71
C LEU A 49 11.74 -4.24 -6.22
N GLN A 50 12.95 -3.70 -6.27
CA GLN A 50 14.16 -4.50 -6.52
C GLN A 50 14.28 -5.61 -5.47
N ALA A 51 14.80 -6.76 -5.88
CA ALA A 51 14.80 -7.98 -5.05
C ALA A 51 15.51 -7.79 -3.70
N ASP A 52 16.62 -7.04 -3.69
CA ASP A 52 17.39 -6.69 -2.51
C ASP A 52 16.61 -5.73 -1.58
N VAL A 53 15.90 -4.76 -2.14
CA VAL A 53 15.06 -3.81 -1.38
C VAL A 53 13.94 -4.53 -0.64
N ILE A 54 13.14 -5.34 -1.33
CA ILE A 54 12.02 -6.06 -0.70
C ILE A 54 12.50 -7.11 0.31
N ALA A 55 13.63 -7.78 0.04
CA ALA A 55 14.22 -8.73 0.98
C ALA A 55 14.68 -8.04 2.27
N SER A 56 15.37 -6.90 2.15
CA SER A 56 15.86 -6.16 3.30
C SER A 56 14.74 -5.52 4.14
N ILE A 57 13.67 -5.03 3.51
CA ILE A 57 12.44 -4.60 4.22
C ILE A 57 11.86 -5.75 5.04
N ARG A 58 11.78 -6.96 4.46
CA ARG A 58 11.22 -8.13 5.13
C ARG A 58 12.09 -8.54 6.33
N GLU A 59 13.41 -8.55 6.17
CA GLU A 59 14.36 -8.88 7.23
C GLU A 59 14.23 -7.93 8.44
N HIS A 60 14.01 -6.65 8.18
CA HIS A 60 13.85 -5.65 9.23
C HIS A 60 12.43 -5.54 9.80
N PHE A 61 11.46 -6.33 9.31
CA PHE A 61 10.08 -6.28 9.79
C PHE A 61 10.03 -6.57 11.31
N PRO A 62 9.42 -5.71 12.13
CA PRO A 62 9.48 -5.87 13.59
C PRO A 62 8.75 -7.13 14.08
N VAL A 63 9.50 -8.04 14.70
CA VAL A 63 8.96 -9.23 15.37
C VAL A 63 8.37 -8.87 16.73
N GLU A 64 9.15 -8.16 17.54
CA GLU A 64 8.71 -7.70 18.86
C GLU A 64 7.81 -6.46 18.78
N PRO A 65 6.93 -6.24 19.78
CA PRO A 65 6.16 -5.02 19.91
C PRO A 65 7.03 -3.76 19.87
N THR A 66 6.58 -2.73 19.15
CA THR A 66 7.23 -1.41 19.16
C THR A 66 6.50 -0.46 20.12
N ASN A 67 7.09 0.70 20.39
CA ASN A 67 6.46 1.72 21.23
C ASN A 67 5.34 2.51 20.53
N ASN A 68 5.04 2.24 19.25
CA ASN A 68 3.96 2.86 18.50
C ASN A 68 3.35 1.87 17.52
N GLU A 69 2.50 1.01 18.07
CA GLU A 69 1.70 0.06 17.32
C GLU A 69 0.25 0.04 17.79
N GLN A 70 -0.63 -0.39 16.90
CA GLN A 70 -2.06 -0.54 17.16
C GLN A 70 -2.49 -1.97 16.86
N ILE A 71 -3.20 -2.58 17.82
CA ILE A 71 -3.79 -3.91 17.70
C ILE A 71 -5.30 -3.76 17.48
N TYR A 72 -5.82 -4.49 16.51
CA TYR A 72 -7.25 -4.57 16.20
C TYR A 72 -7.74 -5.98 16.48
N GLU A 73 -8.56 -6.13 17.52
CA GLU A 73 -9.05 -7.44 17.99
C GLU A 73 -10.51 -7.71 17.62
N ARG A 74 -11.29 -6.69 17.23
CA ARG A 74 -12.71 -6.85 16.92
C ARG A 74 -13.26 -5.77 16.01
N GLY A 75 -14.09 -6.19 15.05
CA GLY A 75 -14.92 -5.33 14.21
C GLY A 75 -14.41 -5.18 12.77
N TYR A 76 -15.17 -4.46 11.94
CA TYR A 76 -14.85 -4.33 10.51
C TYR A 76 -13.49 -3.67 10.24
N LYS A 77 -12.99 -2.85 11.17
CA LYS A 77 -11.68 -2.16 11.07
C LYS A 77 -10.47 -3.09 11.22
N GLY A 78 -10.70 -4.36 11.56
CA GLY A 78 -9.66 -5.37 11.66
C GLY A 78 -9.91 -6.35 12.81
N GLN A 79 -9.55 -7.60 12.57
CA GLN A 79 -9.46 -8.65 13.58
C GLN A 79 -8.11 -9.35 13.47
N LEU A 80 -7.46 -9.61 14.60
CA LEU A 80 -6.11 -10.20 14.68
C LEU A 80 -5.09 -9.47 13.78
N LYS A 81 -5.24 -8.14 13.71
CA LYS A 81 -4.45 -7.24 12.87
C LYS A 81 -3.60 -6.34 13.74
N ARG A 82 -2.34 -6.18 13.37
CA ARG A 82 -1.36 -5.27 13.95
C ARG A 82 -0.97 -4.22 12.91
N GLN A 83 -0.87 -2.96 13.34
CA GLN A 83 -0.30 -1.86 12.57
C GLN A 83 0.89 -1.30 13.34
N ILE A 84 2.00 -1.04 12.67
CA ILE A 84 3.24 -0.56 13.27
C ILE A 84 3.66 0.73 12.56
N SER A 85 3.89 1.78 13.34
CA SER A 85 4.39 3.04 12.78
C SER A 85 5.85 2.89 12.32
N PRO A 86 6.20 3.28 11.08
CA PRO A 86 7.59 3.29 10.62
C PRO A 86 8.50 4.16 11.48
N ASN A 87 7.96 5.22 12.08
CA ASN A 87 8.69 6.11 12.99
C ASN A 87 9.13 5.42 14.30
N ALA A 88 8.58 4.26 14.62
CA ALA A 88 8.98 3.42 15.74
C ALA A 88 9.86 2.22 15.33
N CYS A 89 10.20 2.09 14.04
CA CYS A 89 11.00 0.99 13.52
C CYS A 89 12.51 1.28 13.57
N SER A 90 13.31 0.33 13.05
CA SER A 90 14.75 0.47 12.87
C SER A 90 15.11 1.69 12.01
N PRO A 91 16.33 2.26 12.16
CA PRO A 91 16.80 3.33 11.28
C PRO A 91 16.70 2.99 9.79
N TYR A 92 16.95 1.72 9.43
CA TYR A 92 16.79 1.24 8.07
C TYR A 92 15.36 1.42 7.55
N LEU A 93 14.35 0.88 8.27
CA LEU A 93 12.96 1.00 7.85
C LEU A 93 12.50 2.47 7.81
N LYS A 94 12.95 3.29 8.77
CA LYS A 94 12.68 4.74 8.74
C LYS A 94 13.16 5.37 7.43
N ASN A 95 14.38 5.07 7.01
CA ASN A 95 14.94 5.59 5.77
C ASN A 95 14.17 5.10 4.54
N VAL A 96 13.83 3.81 4.48
CA VAL A 96 13.01 3.26 3.38
C VAL A 96 11.65 3.97 3.29
N PHE A 97 10.96 4.13 4.41
CA PHE A 97 9.66 4.80 4.44
C PHE A 97 9.75 6.31 4.14
N ASN A 98 10.86 6.97 4.49
CA ASN A 98 11.13 8.34 4.07
C ASN A 98 11.36 8.42 2.55
N THR A 99 12.04 7.43 1.96
CA THR A 99 12.22 7.32 0.51
C THR A 99 10.90 7.07 -0.21
N PHE A 100 9.97 6.30 0.35
CA PHE A 100 8.61 6.21 -0.19
C PHE A 100 7.79 7.51 -0.04
N ASN A 101 8.27 8.50 0.70
CA ASN A 101 7.63 9.82 0.83
C ASN A 101 8.43 10.93 0.13
N SER A 102 9.44 10.59 -0.67
CA SER A 102 10.30 11.54 -1.37
C SER A 102 9.77 11.92 -2.76
N ALA A 103 10.36 12.96 -3.37
CA ALA A 103 9.96 13.47 -4.69
C ALA A 103 9.90 12.39 -5.80
N PRO A 104 10.89 11.49 -5.96
CA PRO A 104 10.78 10.37 -6.92
C PRO A 104 9.51 9.52 -6.78
N MET A 105 9.07 9.22 -5.55
CA MET A 105 7.82 8.48 -5.33
C MET A 105 6.62 9.31 -5.74
N LEU A 106 6.59 10.59 -5.33
CA LEU A 106 5.50 11.49 -5.66
C LEU A 106 5.38 11.61 -7.17
N GLU A 107 6.46 11.86 -7.89
CA GLU A 107 6.44 11.96 -9.35
C GLU A 107 6.00 10.66 -10.03
N PHE A 108 6.47 9.49 -9.57
CA PHE A 108 5.95 8.21 -10.05
C PHE A 108 4.43 8.12 -9.91
N LEU A 109 3.89 8.48 -8.74
CA LEU A 109 2.46 8.42 -8.46
C LEU A 109 1.68 9.49 -9.24
N GLU A 110 2.19 10.70 -9.38
CA GLU A 110 1.54 11.76 -10.15
C GLU A 110 1.48 11.40 -11.63
N LYS A 111 2.54 10.83 -12.20
CA LYS A 111 2.57 10.35 -13.58
C LYS A 111 1.64 9.14 -13.79
N LEU A 112 1.68 8.18 -12.86
CA LEU A 112 0.80 7.01 -12.88
C LEU A 112 -0.68 7.39 -12.85
N THR A 113 -1.05 8.31 -11.96
CA THR A 113 -2.46 8.54 -11.60
C THR A 113 -3.06 9.77 -12.26
N GLY A 114 -2.24 10.71 -12.73
CA GLY A 114 -2.66 12.02 -13.20
C GLY A 114 -3.05 12.99 -12.09
N ILE A 115 -3.02 12.58 -10.82
CA ILE A 115 -3.32 13.45 -9.67
C ILE A 115 -2.10 14.32 -9.40
N GLN A 116 -2.24 15.64 -9.49
CA GLN A 116 -1.16 16.60 -9.26
C GLN A 116 -1.15 17.10 -7.82
N GLY A 117 0.02 17.54 -7.34
CA GLY A 117 0.19 18.12 -6.02
C GLY A 117 0.06 17.09 -4.90
N LEU A 118 0.58 15.87 -5.10
CA LEU A 118 0.55 14.84 -4.08
C LEU A 118 1.42 15.23 -2.88
N ILE A 119 0.85 15.09 -1.69
CA ILE A 119 1.46 15.37 -0.40
C ILE A 119 1.70 14.04 0.32
N PRO A 120 2.95 13.74 0.74
CA PRO A 120 3.27 12.54 1.51
C PRO A 120 2.78 12.65 2.96
N ASP A 121 2.67 11.51 3.64
CA ASP A 121 2.36 11.47 5.08
C ASP A 121 3.58 11.01 5.91
N PRO A 122 4.33 11.96 6.50
CA PRO A 122 5.49 11.63 7.34
C PRO A 122 5.08 11.08 8.72
N TYR A 123 3.79 11.11 9.07
CA TYR A 123 3.27 10.60 10.34
C TYR A 123 2.67 9.19 10.20
N PHE A 124 2.48 8.70 8.97
CA PHE A 124 1.94 7.38 8.64
C PHE A 124 0.62 7.09 9.37
N ALA A 125 -0.30 8.06 9.39
CA ALA A 125 -1.57 7.95 10.09
C ALA A 125 -2.44 6.87 9.44
N GLY A 126 -2.61 5.74 10.14
CA GLY A 126 -3.35 4.57 9.64
C GLY A 126 -2.56 3.72 8.62
N GLY A 127 -1.37 4.16 8.21
CA GLY A 127 -0.47 3.42 7.32
C GLY A 127 0.68 2.77 8.10
N GLY A 128 1.75 2.45 7.39
CA GLY A 128 2.95 1.81 7.95
C GLY A 128 3.02 0.33 7.62
N LEU A 129 3.57 -0.45 8.56
CA LEU A 129 3.63 -1.90 8.43
C LEU A 129 2.36 -2.52 9.03
N HIS A 130 1.82 -3.52 8.35
CA HIS A 130 0.66 -4.26 8.78
C HIS A 130 0.95 -5.75 8.81
N GLU A 131 0.42 -6.42 9.83
CA GLU A 131 0.44 -7.88 9.96
C GLU A 131 -0.97 -8.36 10.31
N THR A 132 -1.46 -9.38 9.64
CA THR A 132 -2.71 -10.06 10.01
C THR A 132 -2.44 -11.55 10.19
N LYS A 133 -2.83 -12.09 11.35
CA LYS A 133 -2.64 -13.50 11.71
C LYS A 133 -3.77 -14.38 11.20
N THR A 134 -3.59 -15.70 11.27
CA THR A 134 -4.62 -16.71 11.00
C THR A 134 -5.94 -16.34 11.67
N GLY A 135 -7.05 -16.48 10.94
CA GLY A 135 -8.39 -16.08 11.37
C GLY A 135 -8.67 -14.57 11.36
N GLY A 136 -7.66 -13.75 11.06
CA GLY A 136 -7.80 -12.30 10.96
C GLY A 136 -8.32 -11.83 9.59
N PHE A 137 -8.91 -10.64 9.56
CA PHE A 137 -9.48 -10.02 8.36
C PHE A 137 -9.55 -8.49 8.50
N LEU A 138 -9.82 -7.81 7.38
CA LEU A 138 -10.22 -6.40 7.33
C LEU A 138 -11.48 -6.30 6.50
N GLY A 139 -12.59 -5.90 7.13
CA GLY A 139 -13.88 -5.81 6.47
C GLY A 139 -13.86 -4.84 5.29
N VAL A 140 -14.78 -5.02 4.35
CA VAL A 140 -14.92 -4.08 3.23
C VAL A 140 -15.31 -2.71 3.78
N HIS A 141 -14.62 -1.67 3.34
CA HIS A 141 -14.83 -0.30 3.77
C HIS A 141 -14.46 0.68 2.66
N SER A 142 -14.93 1.91 2.78
CA SER A 142 -14.29 3.07 2.17
C SER A 142 -13.46 3.77 3.23
N ASP A 143 -12.28 4.20 2.85
CA ASP A 143 -11.31 4.83 3.75
C ASP A 143 -11.78 6.18 4.27
N PHE A 144 -11.21 6.60 5.41
CA PHE A 144 -11.32 8.00 5.81
C PHE A 144 -10.56 8.87 4.81
N ARG A 145 -11.15 10.01 4.43
CA ARG A 145 -10.53 10.92 3.47
C ARG A 145 -9.72 12.02 4.14
N LEU A 146 -10.10 12.51 5.31
CA LEU A 146 -9.39 13.63 5.94
C LEU A 146 -8.30 13.14 6.90
N ASN A 147 -7.03 13.46 6.59
CA ASN A 147 -5.98 13.43 7.61
C ASN A 147 -6.12 14.67 8.49
N LYS A 148 -6.70 14.51 9.68
CA LYS A 148 -7.01 15.61 10.59
C LYS A 148 -5.79 16.38 11.06
N LYS A 149 -4.63 15.73 11.17
CA LYS A 149 -3.40 16.36 11.66
C LYS A 149 -2.82 17.33 10.63
N LEU A 150 -2.80 16.89 9.38
CA LEU A 150 -2.24 17.64 8.25
C LEU A 150 -3.28 18.53 7.54
N ASN A 151 -4.58 18.30 7.78
CA ASN A 151 -5.70 18.94 7.09
C ASN A 151 -5.67 18.75 5.56
N VAL A 152 -5.38 17.52 5.13
CA VAL A 152 -5.27 17.12 3.72
C VAL A 152 -6.20 15.96 3.41
N GLU A 153 -6.59 15.82 2.15
CA GLU A 153 -7.50 14.80 1.66
C GLU A 153 -6.74 13.64 1.02
N ARG A 154 -7.01 12.41 1.48
CA ARG A 154 -6.38 11.19 0.98
C ARG A 154 -6.87 10.92 -0.42
N ARG A 155 -5.93 10.70 -1.33
CA ARG A 155 -6.19 10.43 -2.74
C ARG A 155 -5.75 9.04 -3.15
N LEU A 156 -4.69 8.52 -2.55
CA LEU A 156 -4.10 7.25 -2.97
C LEU A 156 -3.80 6.32 -1.80
N ASN A 157 -3.96 5.04 -2.10
CA ASN A 157 -3.47 3.90 -1.34
C ASN A 157 -2.37 3.20 -2.14
N VAL A 158 -1.26 2.87 -1.50
CA VAL A 158 -0.21 2.00 -2.04
C VAL A 158 0.00 0.87 -1.03
N ILE A 159 -0.23 -0.37 -1.45
CA ILE A 159 -0.08 -1.57 -0.61
C ILE A 159 0.95 -2.49 -1.23
N ILE A 160 2.00 -2.85 -0.49
CA ILE A 160 3.08 -3.74 -0.95
C ILE A 160 3.10 -4.98 -0.07
N TYR A 161 2.99 -6.17 -0.65
CA TYR A 161 2.94 -7.44 0.09
C TYR A 161 4.33 -8.02 0.35
N LEU A 162 4.54 -8.50 1.59
CA LEU A 162 5.85 -8.89 2.10
C LEU A 162 5.99 -10.39 2.41
N THR A 163 4.90 -11.15 2.37
CA THR A 163 4.91 -12.57 2.73
C THR A 163 5.30 -13.44 1.53
N GLU A 164 6.39 -14.19 1.66
CA GLU A 164 6.85 -15.17 0.66
C GLU A 164 5.92 -16.39 0.59
N ASP A 165 5.96 -17.08 -0.56
CA ASP A 165 5.29 -18.37 -0.80
C ASP A 165 3.79 -18.40 -0.45
N TRP A 166 3.10 -17.27 -0.62
CA TRP A 166 1.66 -17.16 -0.36
C TRP A 166 0.86 -18.11 -1.24
N GLN A 167 0.10 -19.00 -0.61
CA GLN A 167 -0.75 -19.96 -1.31
C GLN A 167 -2.16 -19.38 -1.49
N GLU A 168 -2.78 -19.63 -2.65
CA GLU A 168 -4.14 -19.14 -2.92
C GLU A 168 -5.17 -19.64 -1.89
N ALA A 169 -4.99 -20.88 -1.41
CA ALA A 169 -5.84 -21.50 -0.40
C ALA A 169 -5.84 -20.79 0.95
N TYR A 170 -4.88 -19.91 1.23
CA TYR A 170 -4.82 -19.09 2.46
C TYR A 170 -5.81 -17.92 2.45
N GLY A 171 -6.42 -17.61 1.29
CA GLY A 171 -7.28 -16.46 1.13
C GLY A 171 -6.52 -15.13 1.26
N GLY A 172 -7.09 -14.16 1.97
CA GLY A 172 -6.44 -12.87 2.22
C GLY A 172 -6.37 -11.92 1.02
N ASN A 173 -7.12 -12.22 -0.03
CA ASN A 173 -7.25 -11.37 -1.22
C ASN A 173 -7.69 -9.96 -0.83
N LEU A 174 -7.02 -8.95 -1.37
CA LEU A 174 -7.61 -7.62 -1.43
C LEU A 174 -8.75 -7.65 -2.44
N GLU A 175 -9.94 -7.36 -1.98
CA GLU A 175 -11.14 -7.29 -2.78
C GLU A 175 -11.50 -5.83 -3.07
N LEU A 176 -11.82 -5.54 -4.33
CA LEU A 176 -12.36 -4.25 -4.77
C LEU A 176 -13.83 -4.44 -5.15
N TRP A 177 -14.70 -3.64 -4.56
CA TRP A 177 -16.15 -3.81 -4.61
C TRP A 177 -16.82 -2.71 -5.43
N ASP A 178 -18.07 -2.95 -5.82
CA ASP A 178 -18.91 -1.92 -6.42
C ASP A 178 -19.26 -0.80 -5.42
N VAL A 179 -19.79 0.31 -5.94
CA VAL A 179 -20.21 1.48 -5.15
C VAL A 179 -21.20 1.09 -4.04
N GLY A 180 -22.07 0.12 -4.32
CA GLY A 180 -23.07 -0.36 -3.36
C GLY A 180 -22.58 -1.36 -2.31
N MET A 181 -21.31 -1.77 -2.36
CA MET A 181 -20.74 -2.84 -1.52
C MET A 181 -21.54 -4.15 -1.57
N ARG A 182 -22.10 -4.48 -2.73
CA ARG A 182 -22.94 -5.67 -2.96
C ARG A 182 -22.19 -6.78 -3.67
N LYS A 183 -21.22 -6.43 -4.52
CA LYS A 183 -20.50 -7.39 -5.34
C LYS A 183 -19.01 -7.08 -5.35
N CYS A 184 -18.20 -8.08 -5.02
CA CYS A 184 -16.77 -8.06 -5.28
C CYS A 184 -16.55 -8.12 -6.81
N LEU A 185 -15.88 -7.11 -7.36
CA LEU A 185 -15.62 -6.97 -8.80
C LEU A 185 -14.19 -7.36 -9.17
N LYS A 186 -13.24 -7.25 -8.23
CA LYS A 186 -11.85 -7.72 -8.42
C LYS A 186 -11.30 -8.29 -7.13
N LYS A 187 -10.49 -9.35 -7.25
CA LYS A 187 -9.70 -9.93 -6.15
C LYS A 187 -8.23 -9.91 -6.54
N VAL A 188 -7.37 -9.55 -5.59
CA VAL A 188 -5.92 -9.48 -5.76
C VAL A 188 -5.24 -10.27 -4.66
N LEU A 189 -4.56 -11.35 -5.05
CA LEU A 189 -3.87 -12.24 -4.12
C LEU A 189 -2.64 -11.52 -3.53
N PRO A 190 -2.40 -11.60 -2.20
CA PRO A 190 -1.33 -10.86 -1.53
C PRO A 190 0.04 -11.56 -1.65
N ILE A 191 0.48 -11.84 -2.87
CA ILE A 191 1.75 -12.52 -3.14
C ILE A 191 2.95 -11.59 -2.92
N TYR A 192 4.11 -12.18 -2.64
CA TYR A 192 5.35 -11.45 -2.38
C TYR A 192 5.71 -10.43 -3.47
N ASN A 193 6.12 -9.23 -3.04
CA ASN A 193 6.55 -8.13 -3.90
C ASN A 193 5.51 -7.66 -4.93
N ARG A 194 4.24 -8.00 -4.72
CA ARG A 194 3.12 -7.40 -5.44
C ARG A 194 2.73 -6.09 -4.77
N CYS A 195 2.61 -5.05 -5.59
CA CYS A 195 2.09 -3.75 -5.21
C CYS A 195 0.67 -3.56 -5.78
N VAL A 196 -0.23 -2.98 -4.99
CA VAL A 196 -1.53 -2.52 -5.46
C VAL A 196 -1.65 -1.03 -5.15
N ILE A 197 -1.92 -0.24 -6.17
CA ILE A 197 -2.11 1.20 -6.06
C ILE A 197 -3.53 1.51 -6.52
N PHE A 198 -4.26 2.33 -5.77
CA PHE A 198 -5.64 2.68 -6.12
C PHE A 198 -6.09 4.02 -5.54
N ASN A 199 -7.07 4.61 -6.22
CA ASN A 199 -7.73 5.83 -5.78
C ASN A 199 -8.49 5.60 -4.48
N THR A 200 -8.47 6.59 -3.62
CA THR A 200 -9.25 6.65 -2.38
C THR A 200 -10.33 7.71 -2.52
N ASP A 201 -11.59 7.27 -2.54
CA ASP A 201 -12.76 8.13 -2.53
C ASP A 201 -13.89 7.50 -1.69
N LYS A 202 -15.07 8.13 -1.65
CA LYS A 202 -16.24 7.68 -0.88
C LYS A 202 -16.79 6.31 -1.30
N ASP A 203 -16.43 5.86 -2.49
CA ASP A 203 -16.96 4.68 -3.16
C ASP A 203 -15.86 3.72 -3.64
N SER A 204 -14.60 3.99 -3.29
CA SER A 204 -13.50 3.06 -3.50
C SER A 204 -13.52 1.94 -2.44
N ASN A 205 -14.58 1.14 -2.46
CA ASN A 205 -14.83 0.10 -1.47
C ASN A 205 -13.85 -1.06 -1.61
N HIS A 206 -13.14 -1.39 -0.53
CA HIS A 206 -12.15 -2.45 -0.53
C HIS A 206 -11.91 -3.07 0.84
N GLY A 207 -11.29 -4.25 0.88
CA GLY A 207 -10.92 -4.94 2.12
C GLY A 207 -10.37 -6.33 1.83
N HIS A 208 -10.03 -7.10 2.87
CA HIS A 208 -9.85 -8.56 2.75
C HIS A 208 -10.79 -9.21 3.78
N PRO A 209 -12.08 -9.32 3.44
CA PRO A 209 -13.13 -9.59 4.43
C PRO A 209 -13.15 -11.06 4.91
N GLU A 210 -12.59 -11.97 4.11
CA GLU A 210 -12.51 -13.38 4.46
C GLU A 210 -11.36 -13.63 5.46
N PRO A 211 -11.64 -14.29 6.60
CA PRO A 211 -10.61 -14.70 7.56
C PRO A 211 -9.50 -15.53 6.92
N LEU A 212 -8.25 -15.26 7.29
CA LEU A 212 -7.11 -16.03 6.81
C LEU A 212 -7.18 -17.50 7.27
N THR A 213 -6.89 -18.41 6.35
CA THR A 213 -6.79 -19.87 6.59
C THR A 213 -5.33 -20.34 6.63
N THR A 214 -4.40 -19.44 6.95
CA THR A 214 -2.96 -19.71 7.04
C THR A 214 -2.62 -20.65 8.21
N PRO A 215 -1.53 -21.42 8.13
CA PRO A 215 -0.86 -21.95 9.33
C PRO A 215 -0.49 -20.82 10.30
N GLU A 216 -0.47 -21.08 11.61
CA GLU A 216 -0.24 -20.06 12.66
C GLU A 216 1.07 -19.28 12.52
N HIS A 217 2.10 -19.88 11.93
CA HIS A 217 3.42 -19.25 11.73
C HIS A 217 3.50 -18.38 10.46
N ILE A 218 2.48 -18.42 9.60
CA ILE A 218 2.40 -17.62 8.38
C ILE A 218 1.41 -16.49 8.61
N THR A 219 1.88 -15.26 8.49
CA THR A 219 1.05 -14.05 8.63
C THR A 219 1.02 -13.26 7.34
N ARG A 220 -0.09 -12.58 7.06
CA ARG A 220 -0.21 -11.65 5.94
C ARG A 220 0.46 -10.34 6.31
N ARG A 221 1.62 -10.05 5.73
CA ARG A 221 2.40 -8.83 5.97
C ARG A 221 2.34 -7.90 4.78
N SER A 222 2.19 -6.61 5.05
CA SER A 222 2.19 -5.57 4.00
C SER A 222 2.72 -4.24 4.51
N ILE A 223 3.23 -3.43 3.59
CA ILE A 223 3.34 -1.98 3.75
C ILE A 223 2.02 -1.35 3.27
N ALA A 224 1.55 -0.30 3.94
CA ALA A 224 0.53 0.60 3.45
C ALA A 224 1.02 2.05 3.53
N LEU A 225 0.97 2.76 2.40
CA LEU A 225 1.37 4.16 2.26
C LEU A 225 0.21 4.95 1.67
N TYR A 226 0.01 6.16 2.17
CA TYR A 226 -1.11 7.02 1.76
C TYR A 226 -0.58 8.36 1.30
N TYR A 227 -1.17 8.85 0.21
CA TYR A 227 -0.81 10.13 -0.38
C TYR A 227 -2.05 10.99 -0.52
N TYR A 228 -1.85 12.28 -0.35
CA TYR A 228 -2.92 13.24 -0.11
C TYR A 228 -2.83 14.40 -1.09
N THR A 229 -3.83 15.25 -1.12
CA THR A 229 -3.76 16.59 -1.71
C THR A 229 -4.23 17.59 -0.67
N ALA A 230 -3.83 18.85 -0.81
CA ALA A 230 -4.42 19.90 0.02
C ALA A 230 -5.96 19.85 -0.11
N SER A 231 -6.65 19.95 1.03
CA SER A 231 -8.11 20.15 1.02
C SER A 231 -8.36 21.47 0.32
N GLY A 232 -9.10 21.47 -0.78
CA GLY A 232 -9.04 22.51 -1.82
C GLY A 232 -8.82 23.93 -1.32
N VAL A 233 -7.82 24.61 -1.88
CA VAL A 233 -8.06 26.00 -2.29
C VAL A 233 -9.06 25.84 -3.44
N GLY A 234 -10.31 26.25 -3.22
CA GLY A 234 -11.24 26.41 -4.33
C GLY A 234 -10.55 27.19 -5.44
N GLY A 235 -10.82 26.80 -6.69
CA GLY A 235 -10.24 27.48 -7.85
C GLY A 235 -10.28 29.00 -7.68
N GLU A 236 -9.20 29.65 -8.07
CA GLU A 236 -9.28 31.05 -8.48
C GLU A 236 -10.22 31.17 -9.70
#